data_AF-A0A9Q0USW0-F1
#
_entry.id   AF-A0A9Q0USW0-F1
#
_cell.length_a   1.000
_cell.length_b   1.000
_cell.length_c   1.000
_cell.angle_alpha   90.00
_cell.angle_beta   90.00
_cell.angle_gamma   90.00
#
_symmetry.space_group_name_H-M   'P 1'
#
loop_
_entity.id
_entity.type
_entity.pdbx_description
1 polymer ?
#
loop_
_entity_poly.entity_id
_entity_poly.type
_entity_poly.pdbx_seq_one_letter_code
_entity_poly.pdbx_strand_id
1 'polypeptide(L)'
;MSHRKIPRPYYEQTGTPSSSNHPGAAEDADAAGGPSSTIANYFDRVRSAGFLDTMKFEAKKIKKGGRRNIFLEKFDARAGEKLLKASHCFLHNESGAVAGLLFISTEKIAFCSQRSITFNFPVLEHNDTVEQFEIPLRSIRASNFGDPHQKIIKIRTEGNSEFQFIEFLRYEKARQNFETAMRKLYPAS
;
A
#
# COMPACT_ATOMS: atom_id res chain seq x y z
N MET A 1 -2.12 40.26 -20.10
CA MET A 1 -2.18 40.38 -18.63
C MET A 1 -3.57 40.00 -18.17
N SER A 2 -3.73 38.89 -17.46
CA SER A 2 -4.91 38.65 -16.63
C SER A 2 -4.57 37.57 -15.60
N HIS A 3 -4.33 38.03 -14.38
CA HIS A 3 -4.21 37.15 -13.21
C HIS A 3 -5.62 36.72 -12.80
N ARG A 4 -5.91 35.42 -12.80
CA ARG A 4 -7.06 34.88 -12.07
C ARG A 4 -6.57 34.23 -10.78
N LYS A 5 -6.84 34.91 -9.66
CA LYS A 5 -6.75 34.39 -8.30
C LYS A 5 -7.76 33.25 -8.17
N ILE A 6 -7.31 32.07 -7.74
CA ILE A 6 -8.19 30.96 -7.36
C ILE A 6 -8.63 31.20 -5.90
N PRO A 7 -9.93 31.13 -5.56
CA PRO A 7 -10.39 31.30 -4.18
C PRO A 7 -10.04 30.09 -3.33
N ARG A 8 -9.83 30.32 -2.03
CA ARG A 8 -9.70 29.21 -1.05
C ARG A 8 -11.04 28.45 -0.96
N PRO A 9 -11.03 27.10 -0.93
CA PRO A 9 -12.24 26.35 -0.70
C PRO A 9 -12.75 26.57 0.73
N TYR A 10 -14.02 26.96 0.81
CA TYR A 10 -14.82 27.13 2.03
C TYR A 10 -15.42 25.78 2.40
N TYR A 11 -15.24 25.35 3.65
CA TYR A 11 -15.91 24.15 4.18
C TYR A 11 -17.28 24.56 4.73
N GLU A 12 -18.36 24.16 4.05
CA GLU A 12 -19.70 24.21 4.62
C GLU A 12 -19.89 23.06 5.62
N GLN A 13 -20.15 23.42 6.86
CA GLN A 13 -20.73 22.55 7.88
C GLN A 13 -22.23 22.45 7.61
N THR A 14 -22.70 21.30 7.10
CA THR A 14 -24.13 21.00 7.05
C THR A 14 -24.55 20.31 8.34
N GLY A 15 -25.02 21.11 9.29
CA GLY A 15 -25.99 20.64 10.27
C GLY A 15 -27.40 20.90 9.73
N THR A 16 -28.30 19.94 9.86
CA THR A 16 -29.75 20.18 9.77
C THR A 16 -30.52 19.42 10.85
N PRO A 17 -31.66 19.96 11.32
CA PRO A 17 -32.32 19.54 12.56
C PRO A 17 -33.48 18.55 12.35
N SER A 18 -33.99 18.09 13.49
CA SER A 18 -34.97 17.04 13.78
C SER A 18 -36.40 17.21 13.22
N SER A 19 -37.11 16.06 13.08
CA SER A 19 -38.51 15.77 13.51
C SER A 19 -39.47 15.21 12.43
N SER A 20 -39.94 13.97 12.58
CA SER A 20 -41.32 13.65 13.03
C SER A 20 -41.63 12.13 12.97
N ASN A 21 -42.45 11.70 13.93
CA ASN A 21 -42.76 10.33 14.35
C ASN A 21 -43.80 9.60 13.48
N HIS A 22 -43.79 8.26 13.49
CA HIS A 22 -44.92 7.38 13.89
C HIS A 22 -44.50 5.88 13.96
N PRO A 23 -45.23 4.97 14.64
CA PRO A 23 -44.67 4.09 15.67
C PRO A 23 -44.89 2.57 15.45
N GLY A 24 -44.07 1.78 16.16
CA GLY A 24 -44.47 0.55 16.86
C GLY A 24 -44.46 -0.77 16.08
N ALA A 25 -43.47 -1.63 16.37
CA ALA A 25 -43.72 -2.93 17.02
C ALA A 25 -42.42 -3.68 17.35
N ALA A 26 -42.31 -4.03 18.64
CA ALA A 26 -41.55 -5.10 19.29
C ALA A 26 -40.02 -4.98 19.44
N GLU A 27 -39.67 -4.92 20.73
CA GLU A 27 -38.36 -4.93 21.38
C GLU A 27 -37.71 -6.33 21.42
N ASP A 28 -36.51 -6.36 22.01
CA ASP A 28 -35.72 -7.50 22.47
C ASP A 28 -34.69 -8.03 21.43
N ALA A 29 -33.38 -8.05 21.66
CA ALA A 29 -32.60 -7.85 22.88
C ALA A 29 -31.12 -7.59 22.55
N ASP A 30 -30.43 -7.07 23.56
CA ASP A 30 -28.99 -7.14 23.83
C ASP A 30 -28.04 -6.18 23.10
N ALA A 31 -27.83 -5.07 23.82
CA ALA A 31 -26.62 -4.29 23.82
C ALA A 31 -25.36 -5.17 24.04
N ALA A 32 -24.40 -5.05 23.13
CA ALA A 32 -22.99 -5.22 23.44
C ALA A 32 -22.19 -4.17 22.67
N GLY A 33 -22.03 -3.01 23.31
CA GLY A 33 -20.97 -2.07 22.95
C GLY A 33 -19.62 -2.75 23.18
N GLY A 34 -18.94 -3.09 22.10
CA GLY A 34 -17.53 -3.48 22.10
C GLY A 34 -16.82 -2.75 20.97
N PRO A 35 -15.60 -2.22 21.17
CA PRO A 35 -14.84 -1.67 20.06
C PRO A 35 -14.42 -2.84 19.15
N SER A 36 -14.54 -2.65 17.83
CA SER A 36 -13.81 -3.42 16.81
C SER A 36 -14.33 -4.83 16.41
N SER A 37 -15.57 -4.94 15.91
CA SER A 37 -15.99 -6.12 15.13
C SER A 37 -15.90 -5.89 13.61
N THR A 38 -16.20 -4.70 13.09
CA THR A 38 -16.17 -4.46 11.62
C THR A 38 -14.76 -4.39 11.04
N ILE A 39 -13.83 -3.69 11.71
CA ILE A 39 -12.45 -3.51 11.23
C ILE A 39 -11.63 -4.79 11.42
N ALA A 40 -11.76 -5.47 12.56
CA ALA A 40 -11.14 -6.77 12.78
C ALA A 40 -11.64 -7.79 11.74
N ASN A 41 -12.95 -7.85 11.48
CA ASN A 41 -13.51 -8.71 10.44
C ASN A 41 -13.07 -8.30 9.03
N TYR A 42 -12.80 -7.02 8.77
CA TYR A 42 -12.21 -6.58 7.51
C TYR A 42 -10.78 -7.10 7.38
N PHE A 43 -9.94 -6.91 8.40
CA PHE A 43 -8.58 -7.43 8.40
C PHE A 43 -8.52 -8.95 8.34
N ASP A 44 -9.43 -9.67 8.99
CA ASP A 44 -9.49 -11.13 8.92
C ASP A 44 -9.96 -11.61 7.55
N ARG A 45 -10.95 -10.95 6.93
CA ARG A 45 -11.34 -11.24 5.54
C ARG A 45 -10.20 -10.94 4.56
N VAL A 46 -9.52 -9.83 4.75
CA VAL A 46 -8.39 -9.41 3.93
C VAL A 46 -7.16 -10.29 4.15
N ARG A 47 -6.94 -10.77 5.37
CA ARG A 47 -5.90 -11.76 5.73
C ARG A 47 -6.24 -13.13 5.15
N SER A 48 -7.51 -13.53 5.16
CA SER A 48 -8.02 -14.77 4.56
C SER A 48 -7.93 -14.73 3.03
N ALA A 49 -8.32 -13.61 2.40
CA ALA A 49 -8.06 -13.35 0.99
C ALA A 49 -6.54 -13.37 0.70
N GLY A 50 -5.76 -12.74 1.57
CA GLY A 50 -4.30 -12.78 1.54
C GLY A 50 -3.73 -14.19 1.63
N PHE A 51 -4.38 -15.12 2.34
CA PHE A 51 -4.00 -16.53 2.39
C PHE A 51 -4.30 -17.26 1.07
N LEU A 52 -5.49 -17.08 0.50
CA LEU A 52 -5.83 -17.63 -0.82
C LEU A 52 -4.89 -17.09 -1.90
N ASP A 53 -4.56 -15.81 -1.83
CA ASP A 53 -3.66 -15.19 -2.79
C ASP A 53 -2.20 -15.57 -2.54
N THR A 54 -1.82 -15.83 -1.29
CA THR A 54 -0.55 -16.51 -0.99
C THR A 54 -0.51 -17.87 -1.69
N MET A 55 -1.59 -18.66 -1.65
CA MET A 55 -1.66 -19.94 -2.36
C MET A 55 -1.55 -19.77 -3.87
N LYS A 56 -2.30 -18.84 -4.48
CA LYS A 56 -2.20 -18.53 -5.92
C LYS A 56 -0.80 -18.05 -6.30
N PHE A 57 -0.18 -17.23 -5.46
CA PHE A 57 1.17 -16.72 -5.67
C PHE A 57 2.20 -17.84 -5.57
N GLU A 58 2.09 -18.74 -4.59
CA GLU A 58 2.99 -19.88 -4.45
C GLU A 58 2.83 -20.85 -5.63
N ALA A 59 1.60 -21.06 -6.13
CA ALA A 59 1.35 -21.79 -7.38
C ALA A 59 1.95 -21.07 -8.61
N LYS A 60 1.78 -19.75 -8.73
CA LYS A 60 2.39 -18.95 -9.80
C LYS A 60 3.92 -18.98 -9.71
N LYS A 61 4.49 -18.96 -8.51
CA LYS A 61 5.93 -19.07 -8.25
C LYS A 61 6.46 -20.41 -8.74
N ILE A 62 5.75 -21.51 -8.50
CA ILE A 62 6.12 -22.83 -9.04
C ILE A 62 6.03 -22.81 -10.57
N LYS A 63 4.89 -22.39 -11.13
CA LYS A 63 4.65 -22.34 -12.58
C LYS A 63 5.66 -21.48 -13.34
N LYS A 64 6.09 -20.36 -12.74
CA LYS A 64 6.99 -19.39 -13.37
C LYS A 64 8.46 -19.61 -13.02
N GLY A 65 8.80 -20.59 -12.18
CA GLY A 65 10.20 -20.88 -11.83
C GLY A 65 10.82 -19.92 -10.80
N GLY A 66 9.99 -19.31 -9.94
CA GLY A 66 10.45 -18.52 -8.80
C GLY A 66 10.04 -17.05 -8.83
N ARG A 67 10.37 -16.35 -7.74
CA ARG A 67 9.99 -14.95 -7.51
C ARG A 67 10.69 -13.99 -8.48
N ARG A 68 11.92 -14.32 -8.90
CA ARG A 68 12.67 -13.55 -9.90
C ARG A 68 11.94 -13.52 -11.24
N ASN A 69 11.43 -14.65 -11.72
CA ASN A 69 10.74 -14.68 -13.01
C ASN A 69 9.40 -13.92 -12.96
N ILE A 70 8.69 -13.96 -11.83
CA ILE A 70 7.50 -13.11 -11.66
C ILE A 70 7.88 -11.63 -11.73
N PHE A 71 8.97 -11.24 -11.06
CA PHE A 71 9.49 -9.88 -11.12
C PHE A 71 9.82 -9.46 -12.56
N LEU A 72 10.57 -10.28 -13.30
CA LEU A 72 10.94 -10.00 -14.70
C LEU A 72 9.74 -9.99 -15.66
N GLU A 73 8.69 -10.76 -15.39
CA GLU A 73 7.45 -10.75 -16.19
C GLU A 73 6.63 -9.48 -15.97
N LYS A 74 6.63 -8.98 -14.74
CA LYS A 74 5.77 -7.86 -14.31
C LYS A 74 6.44 -6.50 -14.44
N PHE A 75 7.77 -6.47 -14.35
CA PHE A 75 8.55 -5.26 -14.27
C PHE A 75 9.73 -5.36 -15.23
N ASP A 76 9.95 -4.30 -16.00
CA ASP A 76 11.07 -4.22 -16.92
C ASP A 76 12.37 -4.04 -16.13
N ALA A 77 13.05 -5.16 -15.88
CA ALA A 77 14.29 -5.15 -15.14
C ALA A 77 15.45 -4.67 -16.01
N ARG A 78 16.28 -3.78 -15.46
CA ARG A 78 17.47 -3.29 -16.13
C ARG A 78 18.54 -4.37 -16.25
N ALA A 79 19.43 -4.20 -17.22
CA ALA A 79 20.63 -5.03 -17.32
C ALA A 79 21.41 -5.00 -15.98
N GLY A 80 21.71 -6.18 -15.44
CA GLY A 80 22.40 -6.31 -14.15
C GLY A 80 21.51 -6.16 -12.91
N GLU A 81 20.22 -5.83 -13.05
CA GLU A 81 19.31 -5.68 -11.92
C GLU A 81 19.03 -7.02 -11.21
N LYS A 82 19.26 -7.03 -9.89
CA LYS A 82 19.10 -8.22 -9.05
C LYS A 82 17.92 -8.03 -8.11
N LEU A 83 17.01 -9.01 -8.12
CA LEU A 83 15.95 -9.09 -7.12
C LEU A 83 16.57 -9.56 -5.80
N LEU A 84 16.40 -8.78 -4.73
CA LEU A 84 16.89 -9.08 -3.39
C LEU A 84 15.81 -9.79 -2.56
N LYS A 85 14.56 -9.31 -2.65
CA LYS A 85 13.45 -9.86 -1.87
C LYS A 85 12.11 -9.68 -2.58
N ALA A 86 11.21 -10.63 -2.36
CA ALA A 86 9.78 -10.38 -2.47
C ALA A 86 9.09 -10.72 -1.13
N SER A 87 8.16 -9.89 -0.68
CA SER A 87 7.42 -10.07 0.57
C SER A 87 5.97 -9.64 0.42
N HIS A 88 5.04 -10.47 0.90
CA HIS A 88 3.65 -10.06 1.07
C HIS A 88 3.57 -8.96 2.12
N CYS A 89 2.79 -7.93 1.82
CA CYS A 89 2.49 -6.82 2.70
C CYS A 89 1.22 -6.10 2.20
N PHE A 90 0.87 -5.03 2.89
CA PHE A 90 -0.22 -4.15 2.55
C PHE A 90 0.32 -2.78 2.19
N LEU A 91 -0.18 -2.19 1.11
CA LEU A 91 -0.01 -0.77 0.83
C LEU A 91 -1.17 -0.02 1.47
N HIS A 92 -0.87 0.89 2.38
CA HIS A 92 -1.85 1.79 2.96
C HIS A 92 -1.96 3.07 2.12
N ASN A 93 -3.18 3.40 1.69
CA ASN A 93 -3.50 4.64 1.00
C ASN A 93 -4.82 5.24 1.53
N GLU A 94 -5.24 6.36 0.94
CA GLU A 94 -6.48 7.07 1.31
C GLU A 94 -7.73 6.19 1.18
N SER A 95 -7.73 5.24 0.24
CA SER A 95 -8.80 4.27 0.02
C SER A 95 -8.68 3.00 0.89
N GLY A 96 -7.79 3.02 1.89
CA GLY A 96 -7.55 1.94 2.83
C GLY A 96 -6.33 1.08 2.53
N ALA A 97 -6.27 -0.12 3.10
CA ALA A 97 -5.18 -1.05 2.87
C ALA A 97 -5.43 -1.94 1.64
N VAL A 98 -4.39 -2.13 0.83
CA VAL A 98 -4.42 -3.01 -0.34
C VAL A 98 -3.35 -4.08 -0.18
N ALA A 99 -3.78 -5.34 -0.12
CA ALA A 99 -2.87 -6.47 -0.09
C ALA A 99 -2.07 -6.57 -1.40
N GLY A 100 -0.81 -6.99 -1.30
CA GLY A 100 0.02 -7.17 -2.48
C GLY A 100 1.38 -7.76 -2.17
N LEU A 101 2.24 -7.69 -3.18
CA LEU A 101 3.58 -8.21 -3.14
C LEU A 101 4.58 -7.09 -3.43
N LEU A 102 5.43 -6.83 -2.43
CA LEU A 102 6.54 -5.90 -2.55
C LEU A 102 7.76 -6.64 -3.04
N PHE A 103 8.31 -6.20 -4.17
CA PHE A 103 9.60 -6.59 -4.70
C PHE A 103 10.64 -5.52 -4.38
N ILE A 104 11.80 -5.95 -3.91
CA ILE A 104 12.95 -5.10 -3.60
C ILE A 104 14.08 -5.59 -4.48
N SER A 105 14.52 -4.78 -5.44
CA SER A 105 15.68 -5.04 -6.28
C SER A 105 16.84 -4.12 -5.92
N THR A 106 17.96 -4.25 -6.64
CA THR A 106 19.09 -3.33 -6.54
C THR A 106 18.84 -1.96 -7.17
N GLU A 107 17.74 -1.79 -7.93
CA GLU A 107 17.45 -0.57 -8.69
C GLU A 107 16.13 0.10 -8.30
N LYS A 108 15.14 -0.68 -7.82
CA LYS A 108 13.79 -0.20 -7.53
C LYS A 108 13.08 -1.00 -6.45
N ILE A 109 12.09 -0.35 -5.88
CA ILE A 109 10.98 -1.00 -5.19
C ILE A 109 9.84 -1.14 -6.19
N ALA A 110 9.22 -2.31 -6.26
CA ALA A 110 8.09 -2.53 -7.15
C ALA A 110 6.97 -3.22 -6.39
N PHE A 111 5.73 -2.85 -6.65
CA PHE A 111 4.57 -3.39 -5.95
C PHE A 111 3.55 -3.89 -6.96
N CYS A 112 3.06 -5.12 -6.76
CA CYS A 112 1.88 -5.63 -7.44
C CYS A 112 0.75 -5.76 -6.42
N SER A 113 -0.36 -5.08 -6.65
CA SER A 113 -1.53 -5.21 -5.82
C SER A 113 -2.38 -6.42 -6.23
N GLN A 114 -3.12 -6.95 -5.27
CA GLN A 114 -4.10 -8.02 -5.50
C GLN A 114 -5.43 -7.49 -6.05
N ARG A 115 -5.66 -6.17 -5.95
CA ARG A 115 -6.76 -5.45 -6.58
C ARG A 115 -6.24 -4.13 -7.15
N SER A 116 -6.88 -3.65 -8.20
CA SER A 116 -6.75 -2.30 -8.72
C SER A 116 -6.59 -1.22 -7.63
N ILE A 117 -5.55 -0.40 -7.73
CA ILE A 117 -5.29 0.74 -6.84
C ILE A 117 -5.49 2.04 -7.62
N THR A 118 -6.24 2.98 -7.07
CA THR A 118 -6.24 4.37 -7.55
C THR A 118 -5.14 5.14 -6.84
N PHE A 119 -4.30 5.85 -7.60
CA PHE A 119 -3.21 6.66 -7.07
C PHE A 119 -3.33 8.10 -7.56
N ASN A 120 -3.14 9.06 -6.66
CA ASN A 120 -2.90 10.46 -7.00
C ASN A 120 -1.39 10.64 -7.21
N PHE A 121 -0.85 10.18 -8.34
CA PHE A 121 0.52 10.54 -8.70
C PHE A 121 0.52 12.01 -9.14
N PRO A 122 1.39 12.89 -8.61
CA PRO A 122 1.48 14.29 -9.07
C PRO A 122 1.90 14.42 -10.55
N VAL A 123 2.19 13.30 -11.22
CA VAL A 123 2.58 13.21 -12.64
C VAL A 123 1.42 12.76 -13.54
N LEU A 124 0.33 12.21 -13.00
CA LEU A 124 -0.82 11.76 -13.78
C LEU A 124 -2.01 12.66 -13.45
N GLU A 125 -2.42 13.51 -14.40
CA GLU A 125 -3.61 14.38 -14.27
C GLU A 125 -4.94 13.59 -14.25
N HIS A 126 -4.90 12.25 -14.22
CA HIS A 126 -6.05 11.36 -14.21
C HIS A 126 -5.88 10.28 -13.14
N ASN A 127 -7.00 9.92 -12.48
CA ASN A 127 -7.11 8.82 -11.53
C ASN A 127 -6.89 7.48 -12.23
N ASP A 128 -5.65 7.18 -12.60
CA ASP A 128 -5.31 5.92 -13.24
C ASP A 128 -5.38 4.79 -12.21
N THR A 129 -6.18 3.79 -12.56
CA THR A 129 -6.33 2.58 -11.77
C THR A 129 -5.24 1.60 -12.20
N VAL A 130 -4.23 1.43 -11.35
CA VAL A 130 -3.07 0.59 -11.64
C VAL A 130 -3.03 -0.64 -10.73
N GLU A 131 -2.68 -1.79 -11.29
CA GLU A 131 -2.48 -3.03 -10.52
C GLU A 131 -1.02 -3.19 -10.06
N GLN A 132 -0.14 -2.32 -10.52
CA GLN A 132 1.28 -2.35 -10.20
C GLN A 132 1.95 -1.00 -10.41
N PHE A 133 3.02 -0.74 -9.65
CA PHE A 133 3.86 0.45 -9.84
C PHE A 133 5.30 0.18 -9.42
N GLU A 134 6.20 1.07 -9.83
CA GLU A 134 7.62 1.04 -9.50
C GLU A 134 8.06 2.37 -8.86
N ILE A 135 8.96 2.28 -7.89
CA ILE A 135 9.65 3.41 -7.26
C ILE A 135 11.15 3.17 -7.45
N PRO A 136 11.81 3.89 -8.37
CA PRO A 136 13.26 3.84 -8.51
C PRO A 136 13.94 4.19 -7.17
N LEU A 137 14.94 3.43 -6.74
CA LEU A 137 15.62 3.71 -5.46
C LEU A 137 16.23 5.12 -5.43
N ARG A 138 16.72 5.58 -6.59
CA ARG A 138 17.29 6.93 -6.76
C ARG A 138 16.28 8.07 -6.57
N SER A 139 14.98 7.81 -6.67
CA SER A 139 13.96 8.83 -6.42
C SER A 139 13.48 8.83 -4.96
N ILE A 140 14.00 7.93 -4.12
CA ILE A 140 13.66 7.87 -2.70
C ILE A 140 14.46 8.94 -1.97
N ARG A 141 13.76 9.99 -1.55
CA ARG A 141 14.32 11.08 -0.75
C ARG A 141 14.51 10.67 0.71
N ALA A 142 13.55 9.94 1.25
CA ALA A 142 13.58 9.51 2.65
C ALA A 142 12.83 8.19 2.84
N SER A 143 13.25 7.43 3.85
CA SER A 143 12.53 6.25 4.31
C SER A 143 12.50 6.18 5.83
N ASN A 144 11.43 5.61 6.39
CA ASN A 144 11.25 5.43 7.83
C ASN A 144 10.61 4.05 8.11
N PHE A 145 11.03 3.41 9.19
CA PHE A 145 10.57 2.10 9.61
C PHE A 145 9.49 2.15 10.72
N GLY A 146 9.04 3.35 11.09
CA GLY A 146 8.13 3.55 12.22
C GLY A 146 8.85 3.53 13.56
N ASP A 147 8.09 3.50 14.64
CA ASP A 147 8.63 3.18 15.96
C ASP A 147 9.02 1.68 16.03
N PRO A 148 9.78 1.25 17.06
CA PRO A 148 10.23 -0.15 17.17
C PRO A 148 9.11 -1.21 17.23
N HIS A 149 7.87 -0.81 17.53
CA HIS A 149 6.71 -1.70 17.58
C HIS A 149 5.94 -1.72 16.24
N GLN A 150 6.12 -0.70 15.40
CA GLN A 150 5.54 -0.60 14.08
C GLN A 150 6.34 -1.39 13.04
N LYS A 151 5.74 -2.43 12.47
CA LYS A 151 6.33 -3.24 11.39
C LYS A 151 6.02 -2.63 10.02
N ILE A 152 6.55 -1.44 9.76
CA ILE A 152 6.23 -0.65 8.56
C ILE A 152 7.48 -0.26 7.75
N ILE A 153 7.27 0.04 6.46
CA ILE A 153 8.25 0.72 5.60
C ILE A 153 7.52 1.89 4.96
N LYS A 154 7.86 3.12 5.36
CA LYS A 154 7.40 4.37 4.75
C LYS A 154 8.48 4.89 3.80
N ILE A 155 8.07 5.26 2.59
CA ILE A 155 8.93 5.81 1.55
C ILE A 155 8.36 7.15 1.12
N ARG A 156 9.21 8.18 1.05
CA ARG A 156 8.88 9.48 0.46
C ARG A 156 9.80 9.72 -0.73
N THR A 157 9.23 10.02 -1.88
CA THR A 157 9.98 10.30 -3.11
C THR A 157 10.35 11.78 -3.23
N GLU A 158 11.26 12.12 -4.13
CA GLU A 158 11.61 13.50 -4.47
C GLU A 158 10.40 14.31 -4.96
N GLY A 159 9.45 13.67 -5.65
CA GLY A 159 8.17 14.25 -6.07
C GLY A 159 7.12 14.39 -4.96
N ASN A 160 7.51 14.24 -3.70
CA ASN A 160 6.64 14.28 -2.50
C ASN A 160 5.53 13.22 -2.47
N SER A 161 5.61 12.17 -3.29
CA SER A 161 4.71 11.02 -3.16
C SER A 161 5.11 10.18 -1.95
N GLU A 162 4.12 9.72 -1.19
CA GLU A 162 4.32 8.89 -0.01
C GLU A 162 3.71 7.50 -0.19
N PHE A 163 4.46 6.49 0.22
CA PHE A 163 4.05 5.09 0.17
C PHE A 163 4.28 4.46 1.53
N GLN A 164 3.23 3.86 2.11
CA GLN A 164 3.32 3.19 3.39
C GLN A 164 2.99 1.71 3.25
N PHE A 165 4.00 0.87 3.40
CA PHE A 165 3.85 -0.57 3.44
C PHE A 165 3.76 -1.05 4.88
N ILE A 166 2.78 -1.90 5.20
CA ILE A 166 2.46 -2.40 6.54
C ILE A 166 2.17 -3.90 6.52
N GLU A 167 1.97 -4.51 7.70
CA GLU A 167 1.45 -5.88 7.85
C GLU A 167 2.24 -6.91 7.03
N PHE A 168 3.57 -6.80 7.08
CA PHE A 168 4.47 -7.70 6.36
C PHE A 168 4.44 -9.11 6.96
N LEU A 169 4.31 -10.12 6.10
CA LEU A 169 4.49 -11.52 6.52
C LEU A 169 5.92 -11.79 7.03
N ARG A 170 6.93 -11.11 6.46
CA ARG A 170 8.34 -11.26 6.85
C ARG A 170 9.04 -9.90 6.95
N TYR A 171 8.55 -9.06 7.86
CA TYR A 171 9.00 -7.68 8.05
C TYR A 171 10.53 -7.52 8.09
N GLU A 172 11.21 -8.21 9.02
CA GLU A 172 12.66 -8.08 9.21
C GLU A 172 13.45 -8.36 7.93
N LYS A 173 13.01 -9.36 7.16
CA LYS A 173 13.66 -9.68 5.88
C LYS A 173 13.36 -8.65 4.80
N ALA A 174 12.18 -8.04 4.78
CA ALA A 174 11.88 -6.95 3.87
C ALA A 174 12.74 -5.72 4.20
N ARG A 175 12.76 -5.30 5.47
CA ARG A 175 13.57 -4.18 5.97
C ARG A 175 15.06 -4.36 5.68
N GLN A 176 15.63 -5.50 6.06
CA GLN A 176 17.06 -5.78 5.83
C GLN A 176 17.45 -5.68 4.34
N ASN A 177 16.60 -6.20 3.44
CA ASN A 177 16.86 -6.14 2.01
C ASN A 177 16.67 -4.73 1.44
N PHE A 178 15.70 -3.97 1.95
CA PHE A 178 15.51 -2.56 1.60
C PHE A 178 16.73 -1.73 2.00
N GLU A 179 17.18 -1.83 3.25
CA GLU A 179 18.38 -1.13 3.73
C GLU A 179 19.63 -1.53 2.93
N THR A 180 19.75 -2.82 2.57
CA THR A 180 20.84 -3.30 1.71
C THR A 180 20.79 -2.67 0.32
N ALA A 181 19.59 -2.53 -0.27
CA ALA A 181 19.42 -1.90 -1.57
C ALA A 181 19.84 -0.42 -1.54
N MET A 182 19.36 0.33 -0.54
CA MET A 182 19.70 1.75 -0.36
C MET A 182 21.20 1.96 -0.14
N ARG A 183 21.85 1.11 0.67
CA ARG A 183 23.31 1.20 0.92
C ARG A 183 24.15 0.89 -0.31
N LYS A 184 23.69 -0.03 -1.17
CA LYS A 184 24.38 -0.33 -2.43
C LYS A 184 24.27 0.81 -3.44
N LEU A 185 23.16 1.54 -3.43
CA LEU A 185 22.97 2.70 -4.29
C LEU A 185 23.83 3.89 -3.86
N TYR A 186 23.96 4.10 -2.54
CA TYR A 186 24.80 5.14 -1.94
C TYR A 186 25.91 4.51 -1.10
N PRO A 187 26.95 3.93 -1.73
CA PRO A 187 28.09 3.39 -0.99
C PRO A 187 28.73 4.51 -0.18
N ALA A 188 29.07 4.22 1.09
CA ALA A 188 29.83 5.16 1.91
C ALA A 188 31.17 5.44 1.24
N SER A 189 31.44 6.71 0.95
CA SER A 189 32.70 7.21 0.40
C SER A 189 33.87 7.02 1.35
#